data_AF-A0A8H5LAM7-F1
#
_entry.id   AF-A0A8H5LAM7-F1
#
_cell.length_a   1.000
_cell.length_b   1.000
_cell.length_c   1.000
_cell.angle_alpha   90.00
_cell.angle_beta   90.00
_cell.angle_gamma   90.00
#
_symmetry.space_group_name_H-M   'P 1'
#
loop_
_entity.id
_entity.type
_entity.pdbx_description
1 polymer ?
#
loop_
_entity_poly.entity_id
_entity_poly.type
_entity_poly.pdbx_seq_one_letter_code
_entity_poly.pdbx_strand_id
1 'polypeptide(L)'
;MSTDKTQHAPPNPEPISLSTLPLPPVAPRNELGACTPAVNRNGTGCMTLASNQDFQAGGFLPDGKHVLVLVTFTGAPSSPDPASVYNGSQIIVVKTDGKVFPSGSPWKCLTCGLVEKNIRGLSPTYSYPQAFGDGKRVLFGTNILDCGEHKLVDAACTPECTHVYPIRRNKSPDGTGEGGPIRELRLHPDDVHLGFNAFTINGRKLGQYAYLGRLKFNAKPTVGVPLVPRYDLVKVTRLFNPEADQPIATHGGHMTINRNAIAVGELRGFSSRGTEATYIGYPAESSNIDVFAVHLQTGKVRRLTSHPEYCDPLAISPDDNWMVVLDTRGTDRQMWLSGMRHIPPITDLISTSITSSTRNNGQRRFFQPYLLDRYGDRGEYFGQRIYGEGRGVPGSGDYNDPEWNAMADPRWSPGSTQIVYGEALTLSPACGGTNPLPCYPSNEPGGRRVRVIVANLTAREPLNLPAVNLISEEVPWGVKYSPGDIDPQRTEPTPGNYTLMGLRCGYANVEIVGGEDASISEINVVYHHFSDDGSTFLSGSETVRATFPSLTLSHVDWYSDLTQIGSSKNSKRTSLDGFHLTIDVLKNIFQANGTMNTSIDGHLYTQPANGT
;
A
#
# COMPACT_ATOMS: atom_id res chain seq x y z
N MET A 1 22.19 20.27 -1.15
CA MET A 1 21.06 20.60 -2.07
C MET A 1 21.65 21.28 -3.28
N SER A 2 21.55 20.67 -4.47
CA SER A 2 21.82 21.38 -5.72
C SER A 2 20.77 22.47 -5.88
N THR A 3 21.21 23.68 -6.20
CA THR A 3 20.42 24.91 -6.41
C THR A 3 19.65 24.88 -7.74
N ASP A 4 18.94 23.80 -8.00
CA ASP A 4 18.11 23.68 -9.20
C ASP A 4 16.64 23.53 -8.78
N LYS A 5 16.02 24.68 -8.50
CA LYS A 5 14.57 24.81 -8.35
C LYS A 5 14.13 26.10 -9.02
N THR A 6 14.01 26.08 -10.35
CA THR A 6 12.74 26.61 -10.89
C THR A 6 11.65 25.74 -10.28
N GLN A 7 11.09 26.18 -9.14
CA GLN A 7 10.00 25.50 -8.48
C GLN A 7 8.84 25.48 -9.47
N HIS A 8 8.63 24.34 -10.15
CA HIS A 8 7.55 24.19 -11.10
C HIS A 8 6.24 24.59 -10.42
N ALA A 9 5.51 25.53 -11.01
CA ALA A 9 4.23 25.97 -10.46
C ALA A 9 3.31 24.76 -10.29
N PRO A 10 2.48 24.73 -9.23
CA PRO A 10 1.42 23.73 -9.10
C PRO A 10 0.52 23.72 -10.34
N PRO A 11 0.04 22.55 -10.79
CA PRO A 11 -0.96 22.49 -11.85
C PRO A 11 -2.30 23.02 -11.33
N ASN A 12 -3.16 23.46 -12.26
CA ASN A 12 -4.56 23.68 -11.92
C ASN A 12 -5.24 22.36 -11.56
N PRO A 13 -6.28 22.37 -10.68
CA PRO A 13 -7.09 21.20 -10.43
C PRO A 13 -7.70 20.63 -11.72
N GLU A 14 -7.68 19.31 -11.84
CA GLU A 14 -8.30 18.57 -12.93
C GLU A 14 -9.82 18.48 -12.72
N PRO A 15 -10.64 18.67 -13.76
CA PRO A 15 -12.06 18.40 -13.66
C PRO A 15 -12.31 16.88 -13.59
N ILE A 16 -12.96 16.44 -12.51
CA ILE A 16 -13.18 15.02 -12.20
C ILE A 16 -14.68 14.73 -12.10
N SER A 17 -15.12 13.63 -12.73
CA SER A 17 -16.44 13.04 -12.54
C SER A 17 -16.32 11.64 -11.97
N LEU A 18 -17.11 11.31 -10.94
CA LEU A 18 -17.06 10.01 -10.27
C LEU A 18 -18.26 9.13 -10.62
N SER A 19 -18.01 7.82 -10.76
CA SER A 19 -19.03 6.81 -10.97
C SER A 19 -18.71 5.52 -10.22
N THR A 20 -19.73 4.78 -9.78
CA THR A 20 -19.57 3.47 -9.14
C THR A 20 -19.79 2.35 -10.16
N LEU A 21 -18.89 1.36 -10.20
CA LEU A 21 -19.06 0.21 -11.08
C LEU A 21 -20.12 -0.78 -10.56
N PRO A 22 -20.87 -1.43 -11.46
CA PRO A 22 -21.88 -2.40 -11.08
C PRO A 22 -21.25 -3.73 -10.64
N LEU A 23 -21.24 -3.98 -9.33
CA LEU A 23 -20.84 -5.25 -8.73
C LEU A 23 -22.00 -6.27 -8.70
N PRO A 24 -21.72 -7.58 -8.53
CA PRO A 24 -22.75 -8.60 -8.30
C PRO A 24 -23.73 -8.21 -7.19
N PRO A 25 -25.00 -8.66 -7.26
CA PRO A 25 -25.96 -8.41 -6.18
C PRO A 25 -25.54 -9.13 -4.89
N VAL A 26 -25.97 -8.61 -3.75
CA VAL A 26 -25.71 -9.23 -2.45
C VAL A 26 -26.70 -10.38 -2.21
N ALA A 27 -26.19 -11.53 -1.75
CA ALA A 27 -27.04 -12.63 -1.34
C ALA A 27 -27.83 -12.26 -0.06
N PRO A 28 -29.12 -12.61 0.07
CA PRO A 28 -29.88 -12.34 1.28
C PRO A 28 -29.30 -13.02 2.53
N ARG A 29 -28.63 -14.16 2.33
CA ARG A 29 -27.93 -14.98 3.34
C ARG A 29 -26.76 -15.71 2.68
N ASN A 30 -25.84 -16.22 3.50
CA ASN A 30 -24.70 -17.02 3.04
C ASN A 30 -25.06 -18.52 2.81
N GLU A 31 -26.29 -18.92 3.14
CA GLU A 31 -26.78 -20.30 3.02
C GLU A 31 -26.87 -20.74 1.56
N LEU A 32 -26.56 -22.02 1.29
CA LEU A 32 -26.67 -22.64 -0.03
C LEU A 32 -28.04 -22.36 -0.66
N GLY A 33 -28.06 -21.91 -1.92
CA GLY A 33 -29.27 -21.60 -2.68
C GLY A 33 -29.94 -20.26 -2.36
N ALA A 34 -29.37 -19.43 -1.46
CA ALA A 34 -29.91 -18.09 -1.16
C ALA A 34 -29.82 -17.12 -2.35
N CYS A 35 -28.86 -17.31 -3.27
CA CYS A 35 -28.76 -16.57 -4.53
C CYS A 35 -29.73 -17.15 -5.55
N THR A 36 -31.02 -16.83 -5.40
CA THR A 36 -32.08 -17.31 -6.29
C THR A 36 -32.17 -16.46 -7.57
N PRO A 37 -32.86 -16.94 -8.62
CA PRO A 37 -33.18 -16.12 -9.80
C PRO A 37 -33.97 -14.84 -9.49
N ALA A 38 -34.67 -14.77 -8.34
CA ALA A 38 -35.32 -13.54 -7.90
C ALA A 38 -34.31 -12.47 -7.45
N VAL A 39 -33.15 -12.88 -6.91
CA VAL A 39 -32.06 -12.00 -6.51
C VAL A 39 -31.14 -11.68 -7.69
N ASN A 40 -30.73 -12.70 -8.44
CA ASN A 40 -29.93 -12.55 -9.66
C ASN A 40 -30.56 -13.35 -10.80
N ARG A 41 -31.39 -12.67 -11.62
CA ARG A 41 -32.09 -13.26 -12.76
C ARG A 41 -31.16 -13.91 -13.79
N ASN A 42 -29.93 -13.43 -13.89
CA ASN A 42 -28.95 -13.93 -14.85
C ASN A 42 -28.19 -15.16 -14.34
N GLY A 43 -28.38 -15.58 -13.08
CA GLY A 43 -27.69 -16.74 -12.51
C GLY A 43 -26.17 -16.59 -12.45
N THR A 44 -25.65 -15.36 -12.39
CA THR A 44 -24.21 -15.03 -12.42
C THR A 44 -23.60 -14.81 -11.03
N GLY A 45 -24.15 -15.48 -10.02
CA GLY A 45 -23.70 -15.43 -8.63
C GLY A 45 -24.16 -14.20 -7.84
N CYS A 46 -24.10 -14.31 -6.51
CA CYS A 46 -24.32 -13.20 -5.59
C CYS A 46 -23.12 -13.08 -4.65
N MET A 47 -22.73 -11.86 -4.31
CA MET A 47 -21.62 -11.62 -3.39
C MET A 47 -22.09 -11.59 -1.93
N THR A 48 -21.14 -11.72 -1.00
CA THR A 48 -21.39 -11.39 0.42
C THR A 48 -21.69 -9.90 0.55
N LEU A 49 -22.08 -9.43 1.75
CA LEU A 49 -22.09 -7.99 2.05
C LEU A 49 -20.72 -7.31 1.84
N ALA A 50 -19.66 -8.14 1.74
CA ALA A 50 -18.26 -7.86 1.60
C ALA A 50 -17.68 -6.96 2.69
N SER A 51 -16.50 -7.33 3.16
CA SER A 51 -15.62 -6.44 3.89
C SER A 51 -14.43 -6.12 3.00
N ASN A 52 -13.54 -5.28 3.50
CA ASN A 52 -12.25 -5.06 2.86
C ASN A 52 -11.33 -6.31 2.81
N GLN A 53 -11.67 -7.40 3.50
CA GLN A 53 -10.93 -8.67 3.43
C GLN A 53 -11.39 -9.54 2.25
N ASP A 54 -12.63 -9.35 1.79
CA ASP A 54 -13.31 -10.20 0.80
C ASP A 54 -13.43 -9.52 -0.57
N PHE A 55 -12.80 -8.36 -0.72
CA PHE A 55 -12.98 -7.48 -1.85
C PHE A 55 -11.72 -6.65 -2.13
N GLN A 56 -11.41 -6.47 -3.41
CA GLN A 56 -10.38 -5.53 -3.82
C GLN A 56 -10.63 -5.04 -5.26
N ALA A 57 -10.56 -3.73 -5.47
CA ALA A 57 -10.49 -3.16 -6.81
C ALA A 57 -9.11 -3.44 -7.42
N GLY A 58 -9.08 -3.90 -8.66
CA GLY A 58 -7.88 -4.17 -9.43
C GLY A 58 -7.56 -3.10 -10.46
N GLY A 59 -6.70 -3.48 -11.41
CA GLY A 59 -6.37 -2.64 -12.57
C GLY A 59 -7.37 -2.71 -13.71
N PHE A 60 -7.27 -1.74 -14.62
CA PHE A 60 -7.91 -1.80 -15.92
C PHE A 60 -7.29 -2.91 -16.78
N LEU A 61 -8.08 -3.52 -17.66
CA LEU A 61 -7.56 -4.24 -18.80
C LEU A 61 -6.92 -3.27 -19.81
N PRO A 62 -6.07 -3.75 -20.75
CA PRO A 62 -5.38 -2.90 -21.71
C PRO A 62 -6.29 -2.06 -22.63
N ASP A 63 -7.58 -2.41 -22.74
CA ASP A 63 -8.56 -1.64 -23.51
C ASP A 63 -9.12 -0.41 -22.78
N GLY A 64 -8.82 -0.25 -21.48
CA GLY A 64 -9.32 0.84 -20.64
C GLY A 64 -10.82 0.82 -20.37
N LYS A 65 -11.55 -0.23 -20.78
CA LYS A 65 -13.03 -0.31 -20.70
C LYS A 65 -13.51 -1.34 -19.67
N HIS A 66 -12.58 -2.06 -19.09
CA HIS A 66 -12.86 -3.15 -18.18
C HIS A 66 -11.93 -3.07 -16.97
N VAL A 67 -12.47 -3.31 -15.78
CA VAL A 67 -11.75 -3.29 -14.51
C VAL A 67 -11.79 -4.68 -13.89
N LEU A 68 -10.65 -5.16 -13.41
CA LEU A 68 -10.57 -6.39 -12.62
C LEU A 68 -11.02 -6.12 -11.18
N VAL A 69 -11.77 -7.04 -10.59
CA VAL A 69 -12.22 -6.93 -9.20
C VAL A 69 -12.14 -8.31 -8.55
N LEU A 70 -11.60 -8.35 -7.33
CA LEU A 70 -11.75 -9.48 -6.43
C LEU A 70 -13.07 -9.34 -5.68
N VAL A 71 -13.89 -10.39 -5.71
CA VAL A 71 -15.13 -10.51 -4.93
C VAL A 71 -15.21 -11.89 -4.28
N THR A 72 -15.94 -12.00 -3.17
CA THR A 72 -16.34 -13.29 -2.61
C THR A 72 -17.81 -13.57 -2.90
N PHE A 73 -18.07 -14.62 -3.69
CA PHE A 73 -19.42 -15.10 -3.96
C PHE A 73 -19.93 -16.03 -2.85
N THR A 74 -21.25 -16.03 -2.63
CA THR A 74 -21.93 -16.87 -1.65
C THR A 74 -23.36 -17.19 -2.08
N GLY A 75 -23.98 -18.16 -1.39
CA GLY A 75 -25.38 -18.52 -1.58
C GLY A 75 -25.70 -19.22 -2.91
N ALA A 76 -24.70 -19.70 -3.64
CA ALA A 76 -24.91 -20.47 -4.86
C ALA A 76 -25.75 -21.75 -4.58
N PRO A 77 -26.58 -22.20 -5.54
CA PRO A 77 -27.28 -23.48 -5.44
C PRO A 77 -26.30 -24.66 -5.44
N SER A 78 -26.75 -25.85 -5.02
CA SER A 78 -25.95 -27.07 -5.13
C SER A 78 -25.77 -27.51 -6.58
N SER A 79 -24.64 -28.15 -6.87
CA SER A 79 -24.45 -28.94 -8.08
C SER A 79 -25.60 -29.97 -8.25
N PRO A 80 -26.10 -30.21 -9.48
CA PRO A 80 -25.54 -29.83 -10.79
C PRO A 80 -26.05 -28.50 -11.37
N ASP A 81 -26.65 -27.62 -10.57
CA ASP A 81 -27.09 -26.31 -11.05
C ASP A 81 -25.91 -25.53 -11.65
N PRO A 82 -26.00 -24.96 -12.87
CA PRO A 82 -24.91 -24.22 -13.49
C PRO A 82 -24.38 -23.05 -12.66
N ALA A 83 -25.21 -22.43 -11.82
CA ALA A 83 -24.81 -21.33 -10.94
C ALA A 83 -24.04 -21.79 -9.69
N SER A 84 -23.91 -23.11 -9.46
CA SER A 84 -23.12 -23.67 -8.34
C SER A 84 -21.64 -23.28 -8.36
N VAL A 85 -21.13 -22.82 -9.51
CA VAL A 85 -19.74 -22.38 -9.70
C VAL A 85 -19.41 -21.03 -9.07
N TYR A 86 -20.41 -20.23 -8.71
CA TYR A 86 -20.22 -18.89 -8.13
C TYR A 86 -20.12 -18.97 -6.60
N ASN A 87 -19.01 -19.48 -6.09
CA ASN A 87 -18.77 -19.61 -4.65
C ASN A 87 -17.32 -19.28 -4.28
N GLY A 88 -17.11 -18.68 -3.11
CA GLY A 88 -15.79 -18.30 -2.60
C GLY A 88 -15.19 -17.09 -3.31
N SER A 89 -13.90 -16.83 -3.06
CA SER A 89 -13.16 -15.72 -3.67
C SER A 89 -12.93 -15.96 -5.17
N GLN A 90 -13.24 -14.95 -5.98
CA GLN A 90 -13.18 -15.01 -7.43
C GLN A 90 -12.67 -13.69 -8.01
N ILE A 91 -12.01 -13.77 -9.15
CA ILE A 91 -11.67 -12.60 -9.98
C ILE A 91 -12.75 -12.43 -11.04
N ILE A 92 -13.35 -11.24 -11.06
CA ILE A 92 -14.30 -10.82 -12.09
C ILE A 92 -13.70 -9.68 -12.91
N VAL A 93 -14.20 -9.51 -14.13
CA VAL A 93 -14.00 -8.33 -14.95
C VAL A 93 -15.32 -7.58 -15.08
N VAL A 94 -15.30 -6.27 -14.85
CA VAL A 94 -16.49 -5.39 -14.83
C VAL A 94 -16.36 -4.34 -15.91
N LYS A 95 -17.44 -4.11 -16.67
CA LYS A 95 -17.50 -3.05 -17.69
C LYS A 95 -17.64 -1.67 -17.07
N THR A 96 -16.93 -0.70 -17.63
CA THR A 96 -17.00 0.71 -17.19
C THR A 96 -18.03 1.53 -17.95
N ASP A 97 -18.58 1.02 -19.06
CA ASP A 97 -19.48 1.76 -19.96
C ASP A 97 -20.97 1.45 -19.76
N GLY A 98 -21.32 0.75 -18.68
CA GLY A 98 -22.70 0.37 -18.35
C GLY A 98 -23.30 -0.73 -19.24
N LYS A 99 -22.54 -1.30 -20.19
CA LYS A 99 -23.01 -2.42 -21.01
C LYS A 99 -22.86 -3.75 -20.30
N VAL A 100 -23.45 -4.79 -20.90
CA VAL A 100 -23.47 -6.15 -20.37
C VAL A 100 -22.64 -7.12 -21.22
N PHE A 101 -22.14 -8.18 -20.60
CA PHE A 101 -21.60 -9.36 -21.26
C PHE A 101 -22.73 -10.24 -21.83
N PRO A 102 -22.43 -11.26 -22.66
CA PRO A 102 -23.45 -12.18 -23.19
C PRO A 102 -24.31 -12.87 -22.13
N SER A 103 -23.81 -12.97 -20.89
CA SER A 103 -24.58 -13.46 -19.73
C SER A 103 -25.71 -12.52 -19.27
N GLY A 104 -25.80 -11.32 -19.83
CA GLY A 104 -26.73 -10.27 -19.39
C GLY A 104 -26.24 -9.45 -18.19
N SER A 105 -25.11 -9.82 -17.59
CA SER A 105 -24.52 -9.09 -16.45
C SER A 105 -23.42 -8.12 -16.91
N PRO A 106 -23.21 -6.99 -16.22
CA PRO A 106 -22.12 -6.05 -16.52
C PRO A 106 -20.75 -6.55 -16.05
N TRP A 107 -20.69 -7.73 -15.44
CA TRP A 107 -19.46 -8.45 -15.11
C TRP A 107 -19.40 -9.84 -15.74
N LYS A 108 -18.18 -10.36 -15.86
CA LYS A 108 -17.87 -11.75 -16.22
C LYS A 108 -16.93 -12.32 -15.16
N CYS A 109 -17.20 -13.51 -14.66
CA CYS A 109 -16.28 -14.20 -13.75
C CYS A 109 -15.19 -14.93 -14.54
N LEU A 110 -13.93 -14.68 -14.18
CA LEU A 110 -12.76 -15.27 -14.87
C LEU A 110 -12.31 -16.58 -14.21
N THR A 111 -12.56 -16.74 -12.91
CA THR A 111 -12.10 -17.88 -12.11
C THR A 111 -13.22 -18.85 -11.69
N CYS A 112 -14.48 -18.56 -12.05
CA CYS A 112 -15.62 -19.43 -11.75
C CYS A 112 -15.64 -20.64 -12.68
N GLY A 113 -15.89 -21.82 -12.12
CA GLY A 113 -16.12 -23.05 -12.89
C GLY A 113 -14.87 -23.59 -13.58
N LEU A 114 -13.68 -23.12 -13.22
CA LEU A 114 -12.42 -23.61 -13.79
C LEU A 114 -12.28 -25.12 -13.59
N VAL A 115 -11.83 -25.80 -14.64
CA VAL A 115 -11.67 -27.25 -14.61
C VAL A 115 -10.47 -27.61 -13.74
N GLU A 116 -10.59 -28.62 -12.87
CA GLU A 116 -9.57 -29.01 -11.88
C GLU A 116 -8.17 -29.20 -12.50
N LYS A 117 -8.09 -29.79 -13.70
CA LYS A 117 -6.82 -30.00 -14.42
C LYS A 117 -6.09 -28.69 -14.77
N ASN A 118 -6.82 -27.59 -14.93
CA ASN A 118 -6.31 -26.28 -15.35
C ASN A 118 -5.86 -25.40 -14.17
N ILE A 119 -6.18 -25.80 -12.93
CA ILE A 119 -5.88 -25.04 -11.70
C ILE A 119 -4.99 -25.82 -10.72
N ARG A 120 -4.27 -26.84 -11.21
CA ARG A 120 -3.39 -27.64 -10.36
C ARG A 120 -2.31 -26.76 -9.74
N GLY A 121 -2.18 -26.83 -8.42
CA GLY A 121 -1.22 -26.03 -7.66
C GLY A 121 -1.62 -24.56 -7.45
N LEU A 122 -2.87 -24.19 -7.77
CA LEU A 122 -3.44 -22.89 -7.43
C LEU A 122 -3.15 -22.54 -5.97
N SER A 123 -2.54 -21.37 -5.75
CA SER A 123 -2.39 -20.81 -4.42
C SER A 123 -3.72 -20.25 -3.91
N PRO A 124 -4.09 -20.44 -2.64
CA PRO A 124 -5.35 -19.93 -2.09
C PRO A 124 -5.38 -18.40 -1.94
N THR A 125 -4.26 -17.71 -2.19
CA THR A 125 -4.19 -16.26 -2.06
C THR A 125 -4.88 -15.56 -3.24
N TYR A 126 -5.88 -14.73 -2.95
CA TYR A 126 -6.52 -13.83 -3.91
C TYR A 126 -6.29 -12.39 -3.44
N SER A 127 -5.53 -11.61 -4.20
CA SER A 127 -5.28 -10.19 -3.91
C SER A 127 -4.66 -9.49 -5.11
N TYR A 128 -4.64 -8.16 -5.10
CA TYR A 128 -3.95 -7.29 -6.06
C TYR A 128 -4.16 -7.67 -7.56
N PRO A 129 -5.40 -7.85 -8.04
CA PRO A 129 -5.62 -8.24 -9.43
C PRO A 129 -5.08 -7.19 -10.42
N GLN A 130 -4.17 -7.61 -11.29
CA GLN A 130 -3.43 -6.76 -12.24
C GLN A 130 -3.45 -7.42 -13.62
N ALA A 131 -3.79 -6.66 -14.66
CA ALA A 131 -3.82 -7.15 -16.03
C ALA A 131 -2.43 -7.11 -16.66
N PHE A 132 -2.10 -8.13 -17.45
CA PHE A 132 -0.99 -8.04 -18.40
C PHE A 132 -1.42 -7.24 -19.63
N GLY A 133 -0.45 -6.58 -20.29
CA GLY A 133 -0.63 -5.78 -21.50
C GLY A 133 -1.18 -6.57 -22.70
N ASP A 134 -1.05 -7.90 -22.69
CA ASP A 134 -1.64 -8.77 -23.70
C ASP A 134 -3.18 -8.91 -23.59
N GLY A 135 -3.79 -8.52 -22.46
CA GLY A 135 -5.24 -8.64 -22.23
C GLY A 135 -5.76 -10.07 -22.18
N LYS A 136 -4.88 -11.06 -22.06
CA LYS A 136 -5.16 -12.49 -21.95
C LYS A 136 -4.84 -13.05 -20.57
N ARG A 137 -3.93 -12.40 -19.84
CA ARG A 137 -3.46 -12.83 -18.52
C ARG A 137 -3.82 -11.85 -17.39
N VAL A 138 -3.98 -12.40 -16.19
CA VAL A 138 -4.19 -11.65 -14.95
C VAL A 138 -3.27 -12.17 -13.85
N LEU A 139 -2.49 -11.30 -13.23
CA LEU A 139 -1.83 -11.56 -11.96
C LEU A 139 -2.85 -11.35 -10.82
N PHE A 140 -2.96 -12.30 -9.89
CA PHE A 140 -3.70 -12.14 -8.64
C PHE A 140 -3.12 -13.04 -7.54
N GLY A 141 -2.94 -12.51 -6.34
CA GLY A 141 -2.25 -13.19 -5.25
C GLY A 141 -0.88 -13.67 -5.71
N THR A 142 -0.64 -14.97 -5.61
CA THR A 142 0.57 -15.64 -6.14
C THR A 142 0.25 -16.52 -7.35
N ASN A 143 -0.74 -16.12 -8.16
CA ASN A 143 -1.23 -16.84 -9.32
C ASN A 143 -1.23 -15.96 -10.58
N ILE A 144 -1.10 -16.59 -11.75
CA ILE A 144 -1.35 -15.98 -13.05
C ILE A 144 -2.44 -16.79 -13.76
N LEU A 145 -3.58 -16.15 -14.02
CA LEU A 145 -4.61 -16.68 -14.91
C LEU A 145 -4.21 -16.38 -16.35
N ASP A 146 -4.46 -17.33 -17.25
CA ASP A 146 -4.17 -17.24 -18.68
C ASP A 146 -5.33 -17.83 -19.49
N CYS A 147 -5.92 -17.03 -20.39
CA CYS A 147 -6.99 -17.46 -21.28
C CYS A 147 -6.52 -17.96 -22.66
N GLY A 148 -5.22 -18.27 -22.80
CA GLY A 148 -4.63 -18.90 -23.97
C GLY A 148 -4.63 -17.97 -25.18
N GLU A 149 -5.42 -18.31 -26.21
CA GLU A 149 -5.48 -17.50 -27.43
C GLU A 149 -6.49 -16.34 -27.35
N HIS A 150 -7.37 -16.34 -26.35
CA HIS A 150 -8.48 -15.40 -26.24
C HIS A 150 -8.18 -14.25 -25.29
N LYS A 151 -8.76 -13.07 -25.56
CA LYS A 151 -8.78 -11.99 -24.58
C LYS A 151 -9.72 -12.37 -23.45
N LEU A 152 -9.45 -11.86 -22.24
CA LEU A 152 -10.24 -12.16 -21.03
C LEU A 152 -11.73 -11.84 -21.19
N VAL A 153 -12.04 -10.83 -21.99
CA VAL A 153 -13.41 -10.33 -22.22
C VAL A 153 -14.14 -11.04 -23.35
N ASP A 154 -13.44 -11.85 -24.14
CA ASP A 154 -14.05 -12.58 -25.26
C ASP A 154 -15.01 -13.66 -24.74
N ALA A 155 -16.07 -13.94 -25.50
CA ALA A 155 -16.97 -15.05 -25.20
C ALA A 155 -16.26 -16.41 -25.28
N ALA A 156 -15.24 -16.53 -26.14
CA ALA A 156 -14.43 -17.73 -26.32
C ALA A 156 -13.46 -17.98 -25.15
N CYS A 157 -13.23 -17.00 -24.28
CA CYS A 157 -12.49 -17.20 -23.04
C CYS A 157 -13.39 -17.89 -22.01
N THR A 158 -13.40 -19.23 -22.03
CA THR A 158 -14.24 -20.10 -21.19
C THR A 158 -13.42 -20.80 -20.09
N PRO A 159 -14.07 -21.40 -19.07
CA PRO A 159 -13.35 -22.12 -18.01
C PRO A 159 -12.50 -23.30 -18.51
N GLU A 160 -12.86 -23.91 -19.64
CA GLU A 160 -12.15 -25.06 -20.21
C GLU A 160 -10.82 -24.68 -20.86
N CYS A 161 -10.70 -23.47 -21.42
CA CYS A 161 -9.46 -22.96 -22.02
C CYS A 161 -8.63 -22.11 -21.04
N THR A 162 -9.24 -21.67 -19.94
CA THR A 162 -8.57 -20.84 -18.92
C THR A 162 -7.73 -21.70 -17.98
N HIS A 163 -6.47 -21.31 -17.80
CA HIS A 163 -5.53 -21.94 -16.88
C HIS A 163 -5.12 -20.98 -15.78
N VAL A 164 -4.78 -21.52 -14.61
CA VAL A 164 -4.17 -20.74 -13.54
C VAL A 164 -2.88 -21.39 -13.11
N TYR A 165 -1.80 -20.63 -13.19
CA TYR A 165 -0.45 -21.07 -12.91
C TYR A 165 0.07 -20.40 -11.64
N PRO A 166 0.55 -21.15 -10.63
CA PRO A 166 1.15 -20.54 -9.44
C PRO A 166 2.49 -19.89 -9.78
N ILE A 167 2.89 -18.90 -8.98
CA ILE A 167 4.20 -18.26 -9.03
C ILE A 167 5.06 -18.84 -7.91
N ARG A 168 6.30 -19.22 -8.25
CA ARG A 168 7.24 -19.83 -7.31
C ARG A 168 8.60 -19.13 -7.35
N ARG A 169 9.13 -18.78 -6.18
CA ARG A 169 10.53 -18.39 -5.99
C ARG A 169 11.30 -19.58 -5.40
N ASN A 170 12.44 -19.95 -5.96
CA ASN A 170 13.32 -20.96 -5.34
C ASN A 170 13.77 -20.47 -3.95
N LYS A 171 13.65 -21.32 -2.92
CA LYS A 171 14.19 -21.07 -1.58
C LYS A 171 15.45 -21.88 -1.29
N SER A 172 15.51 -23.12 -1.80
CA SER A 172 16.63 -24.04 -1.66
C SER A 172 17.61 -23.92 -2.84
N PRO A 173 18.93 -24.12 -2.62
CA PRO A 173 19.94 -24.06 -3.68
C PRO A 173 19.68 -25.02 -4.85
N ASP A 174 19.19 -26.22 -4.56
CA ASP A 174 18.86 -27.26 -5.54
C ASP A 174 17.44 -27.12 -6.13
N GLY A 175 16.69 -26.12 -5.69
CA GLY A 175 15.32 -25.85 -6.13
C GLY A 175 14.28 -26.85 -5.62
N THR A 176 14.62 -27.78 -4.72
CA THR A 176 13.70 -28.76 -4.14
C THR A 176 12.75 -28.13 -3.11
N GLY A 177 11.67 -28.84 -2.76
CA GLY A 177 10.71 -28.37 -1.74
C GLY A 177 9.85 -27.18 -2.17
N GLU A 178 9.16 -26.59 -1.21
CA GLU A 178 8.26 -25.46 -1.42
C GLU A 178 8.99 -24.17 -1.85
N GLY A 179 8.24 -23.25 -2.45
CA GLY A 179 8.74 -21.93 -2.78
C GLY A 179 9.03 -21.07 -1.55
N GLY A 180 9.85 -20.03 -1.72
CA GLY A 180 10.01 -18.98 -0.72
C GLY A 180 8.75 -18.11 -0.60
N PRO A 181 8.59 -17.38 0.51
CA PRO A 181 7.45 -16.49 0.70
C PRO A 181 7.46 -15.35 -0.33
N ILE A 182 6.26 -14.99 -0.79
CA ILE A 182 5.99 -13.90 -1.73
C ILE A 182 4.70 -13.21 -1.27
N ARG A 183 4.71 -11.88 -1.15
CA ARG A 183 3.53 -11.07 -0.89
C ARG A 183 3.58 -9.74 -1.65
N GLU A 184 2.45 -9.06 -1.73
CA GLU A 184 2.37 -7.69 -2.26
C GLU A 184 2.93 -7.56 -3.68
N LEU A 185 2.54 -8.46 -4.58
CA LEU A 185 3.11 -8.52 -5.93
C LEU A 185 2.72 -7.27 -6.74
N ARG A 186 3.68 -6.74 -7.49
CA ARG A 186 3.53 -5.60 -8.40
C ARG A 186 4.02 -6.04 -9.77
N LEU A 187 3.08 -6.14 -10.73
CA LEU A 187 3.42 -6.46 -12.11
C LEU A 187 4.20 -5.29 -12.70
N HIS A 188 5.37 -5.56 -13.27
CA HIS A 188 6.13 -4.56 -13.98
C HIS A 188 5.48 -4.28 -15.34
N PRO A 189 5.44 -3.02 -15.82
CA PRO A 189 4.71 -2.65 -17.04
C PRO A 189 5.28 -3.23 -18.35
N ASP A 190 6.40 -3.96 -18.30
CA ASP A 190 6.95 -4.72 -19.43
C ASP A 190 6.41 -6.16 -19.53
N ASP A 191 5.45 -6.55 -18.68
CA ASP A 191 4.80 -7.87 -18.63
C ASP A 191 5.72 -9.07 -18.36
N VAL A 192 7.00 -8.82 -18.08
CA VAL A 192 8.03 -9.86 -17.93
C VAL A 192 8.63 -9.86 -16.53
N HIS A 193 8.70 -8.70 -15.88
CA HIS A 193 9.24 -8.59 -14.53
C HIS A 193 8.15 -8.48 -13.47
N LEU A 194 8.51 -8.88 -12.25
CA LEU A 194 7.64 -8.89 -11.10
C LEU A 194 8.39 -8.35 -9.89
N GLY A 195 7.83 -7.28 -9.32
CA GLY A 195 8.20 -6.82 -8.00
C GLY A 195 7.41 -7.56 -6.92
N PHE A 196 8.04 -7.88 -5.80
CA PHE A 196 7.36 -8.51 -4.66
C PHE A 196 8.07 -8.22 -3.34
N ASN A 197 7.35 -8.39 -2.24
CA ASN A 197 7.90 -8.28 -0.90
C ASN A 197 7.95 -9.66 -0.23
N ALA A 198 8.84 -9.82 0.74
CA ALA A 198 8.85 -10.96 1.65
C ALA A 198 9.13 -10.48 3.07
N PHE A 199 8.38 -11.00 4.04
CA PHE A 199 8.65 -10.73 5.44
C PHE A 199 9.99 -11.34 5.87
N THR A 200 10.65 -10.65 6.78
CA THR A 200 11.85 -11.10 7.47
C THR A 200 11.59 -11.04 8.97
N ILE A 201 12.22 -11.94 9.72
CA ILE A 201 12.21 -11.91 11.18
C ILE A 201 13.60 -11.52 11.61
N ASN A 202 13.72 -10.40 12.32
CA ASN A 202 14.96 -9.97 12.93
C ASN A 202 14.80 -9.91 14.45
N GLY A 203 15.30 -10.93 15.16
CA GLY A 203 15.02 -11.11 16.58
C GLY A 203 13.51 -11.16 16.83
N ARG A 204 12.98 -10.19 17.56
CA ARG A 204 11.54 -10.04 17.85
C ARG A 204 10.81 -9.04 16.94
N LYS A 205 11.50 -8.46 15.95
CA LYS A 205 10.93 -7.47 15.03
C LYS A 205 10.50 -8.13 13.72
N LEU A 206 9.28 -7.81 13.27
CA LEU A 206 8.84 -8.08 11.90
C LEU A 206 9.44 -7.02 10.98
N GLY A 207 10.15 -7.46 9.94
CA GLY A 207 10.64 -6.61 8.86
C GLY A 207 10.21 -7.14 7.50
N GLN A 208 10.69 -6.51 6.44
CA GLN A 208 10.52 -7.02 5.09
C GLN A 208 11.62 -6.52 4.15
N TYR A 209 11.81 -7.27 3.06
CA TYR A 209 12.59 -6.87 1.90
C TYR A 209 11.73 -6.90 0.64
N ALA A 210 12.01 -5.95 -0.24
CA ALA A 210 11.53 -5.93 -1.61
C ALA A 210 12.50 -6.65 -2.55
N TYR A 211 11.94 -7.23 -3.61
CA TYR A 211 12.65 -7.98 -4.63
C TYR A 211 12.09 -7.65 -6.01
N LEU A 212 12.96 -7.74 -7.01
CA LEU A 212 12.61 -7.74 -8.42
C LEU A 212 13.06 -9.07 -9.03
N GLY A 213 12.20 -9.74 -9.79
CA GLY A 213 12.55 -10.96 -10.51
C GLY A 213 11.88 -11.02 -11.87
N ARG A 214 12.38 -11.90 -12.73
CA ARG A 214 11.79 -12.18 -14.04
C ARG A 214 10.85 -13.38 -13.95
N LEU A 215 9.66 -13.26 -14.53
CA LEU A 215 8.73 -14.36 -14.73
C LEU A 215 9.24 -15.28 -15.83
N LYS A 216 9.41 -16.57 -15.52
CA LYS A 216 9.73 -17.60 -16.50
C LYS A 216 8.72 -18.73 -16.40
N PHE A 217 7.92 -18.90 -17.45
CA PHE A 217 7.00 -20.03 -17.51
C PHE A 217 7.76 -21.36 -17.60
N ASN A 218 7.40 -22.29 -16.73
CA ASN A 218 7.93 -23.64 -16.68
C ASN A 218 6.77 -24.62 -16.86
N ALA A 219 6.60 -25.12 -18.08
CA ALA A 219 5.50 -26.00 -18.44
C ALA A 219 5.61 -27.40 -17.82
N LYS A 220 6.81 -27.83 -17.44
CA LYS A 220 7.09 -29.19 -16.96
C LYS A 220 8.22 -29.17 -15.92
N PRO A 221 7.98 -28.62 -14.71
CA PRO A 221 9.02 -28.60 -13.70
C PRO A 221 9.39 -30.01 -13.29
N THR A 222 10.70 -30.28 -13.20
CA THR A 222 11.24 -31.57 -12.73
C THR A 222 11.64 -31.54 -11.25
N VAL A 223 11.71 -30.33 -10.65
CA VAL A 223 12.08 -30.10 -9.25
C VAL A 223 11.17 -29.06 -8.60
N GLY A 224 11.08 -29.10 -7.27
CA GLY A 224 10.32 -28.15 -6.46
C GLY A 224 8.81 -28.43 -6.44
N VAL A 225 8.15 -28.02 -5.36
CA VAL A 225 6.72 -28.21 -5.14
C VAL A 225 5.98 -26.89 -5.40
N PRO A 226 4.86 -26.88 -6.16
CA PRO A 226 4.21 -28.03 -6.82
C PRO A 226 4.82 -28.40 -8.18
N LEU A 227 4.85 -29.70 -8.52
CA LEU A 227 5.34 -30.22 -9.82
C LEU A 227 4.26 -30.12 -10.92
N VAL A 228 3.82 -28.90 -11.20
CA VAL A 228 2.76 -28.56 -12.17
C VAL A 228 3.22 -27.37 -13.01
N PRO A 229 2.65 -27.13 -14.20
CA PRO A 229 2.96 -25.93 -14.96
C PRO A 229 2.84 -24.67 -14.08
N ARG A 230 3.88 -23.84 -14.04
CA ARG A 230 3.99 -22.71 -13.11
C ARG A 230 4.92 -21.63 -13.66
N TYR A 231 4.90 -20.44 -13.06
CA TYR A 231 5.89 -19.42 -13.29
C TYR A 231 6.98 -19.48 -12.21
N ASP A 232 8.22 -19.72 -12.60
CA ASP A 232 9.37 -19.61 -11.71
C ASP A 232 9.92 -18.16 -11.77
N LEU A 233 10.22 -17.57 -10.62
CA LEU A 233 10.94 -16.30 -10.51
C LEU A 233 12.43 -16.57 -10.63
N VAL A 234 13.02 -16.06 -11.71
CA VAL A 234 14.45 -16.18 -12.01
C VAL A 234 15.11 -14.79 -11.95
N LYS A 235 16.45 -14.76 -11.88
CA LYS A 235 17.23 -13.50 -11.87
C LYS A 235 16.75 -12.53 -10.79
N VAL A 236 16.47 -13.07 -9.61
CA VAL A 236 15.92 -12.30 -8.50
C VAL A 236 17.00 -11.43 -7.90
N THR A 237 16.69 -10.15 -7.71
CA THR A 237 17.54 -9.18 -7.01
C THR A 237 16.77 -8.64 -5.81
N ARG A 238 17.40 -8.69 -4.64
CA ARG A 238 16.93 -7.98 -3.45
C ARG A 238 17.22 -6.49 -3.63
N LEU A 239 16.19 -5.67 -3.49
CA LEU A 239 16.28 -4.21 -3.62
C LEU A 239 16.82 -3.58 -2.33
N PHE A 240 17.88 -4.16 -1.78
CA PHE A 240 18.58 -3.69 -0.58
C PHE A 240 20.00 -4.23 -0.57
N ASN A 241 20.96 -3.35 -0.29
CA ASN A 241 22.36 -3.67 -0.10
C ASN A 241 22.81 -3.24 1.31
N PRO A 242 23.19 -4.19 2.20
CA PRO A 242 23.65 -3.86 3.55
C PRO A 242 25.00 -3.11 3.58
N GLU A 243 25.77 -3.16 2.49
CA GLU A 243 27.07 -2.48 2.36
C GLU A 243 26.92 -1.06 1.80
N ALA A 244 25.74 -0.67 1.32
CA ALA A 244 25.48 0.67 0.83
C ALA A 244 25.28 1.67 1.99
N ASP A 245 25.37 2.96 1.68
CA ASP A 245 25.10 4.01 2.66
C ASP A 245 23.67 3.90 3.20
N GLN A 246 23.56 3.83 4.53
CA GLN A 246 22.28 3.70 5.24
C GLN A 246 21.67 5.09 5.52
N PRO A 247 20.34 5.17 5.77
CA PRO A 247 19.68 6.44 6.08
C PRO A 247 20.26 7.16 7.29
N ILE A 248 20.69 6.42 8.32
CA ILE A 248 21.38 6.93 9.50
C ILE A 248 22.75 6.26 9.55
N ALA A 249 23.80 7.08 9.71
CA ALA A 249 25.17 6.62 9.90
C ALA A 249 25.83 7.35 11.07
N THR A 250 26.77 6.67 11.72
CA THR A 250 27.55 7.22 12.83
C THR A 250 29.05 7.09 12.55
N HIS A 251 29.80 8.14 12.90
CA HIS A 251 31.25 8.20 12.75
C HIS A 251 31.85 8.90 13.98
N GLY A 252 32.46 8.12 14.88
CA GLY A 252 32.90 8.62 16.17
C GLY A 252 31.70 9.17 16.97
N GLY A 253 31.84 10.38 17.51
CA GLY A 253 30.76 11.07 18.23
C GLY A 253 29.76 11.83 17.33
N HIS A 254 29.74 11.59 16.01
CA HIS A 254 28.86 12.29 15.08
C HIS A 254 27.84 11.35 14.43
N MET A 255 26.63 11.86 14.21
CA MET A 255 25.56 11.20 13.47
C MET A 255 25.23 12.01 12.22
N THR A 256 24.92 11.32 11.12
CA THR A 256 24.50 11.93 9.85
C THR A 256 23.26 11.25 9.29
N ILE A 257 22.43 12.04 8.60
CA ILE A 257 21.23 11.56 7.91
C ILE A 257 21.48 11.61 6.40
N ASN A 258 21.46 10.44 5.75
CA ASN A 258 21.55 10.35 4.29
C ASN A 258 20.14 10.30 3.68
N ARG A 259 19.63 11.46 3.25
CA ARG A 259 18.32 11.58 2.59
C ARG A 259 18.25 10.95 1.18
N ASN A 260 19.39 10.50 0.63
CA ASN A 260 19.47 9.83 -0.66
C ASN A 260 19.71 8.31 -0.52
N ALA A 261 19.76 7.78 0.71
CA ALA A 261 19.95 6.36 0.94
C ALA A 261 18.82 5.54 0.30
N ILE A 262 19.18 4.42 -0.33
CA ILE A 262 18.20 3.50 -0.92
C ILE A 262 17.68 2.58 0.18
N ALA A 263 16.55 2.95 0.76
CA ALA A 263 15.91 2.21 1.84
C ALA A 263 14.57 1.62 1.42
N VAL A 264 14.57 0.71 0.43
CA VAL A 264 13.35 0.04 -0.01
C VAL A 264 12.82 -0.86 1.12
N GLY A 265 11.78 -0.39 1.80
CA GLY A 265 11.07 -1.12 2.84
C GLY A 265 9.99 -2.00 2.21
N GLU A 266 8.92 -1.37 1.71
CA GLU A 266 7.82 -2.05 1.01
C GLU A 266 7.69 -1.53 -0.42
N LEU A 267 7.87 -2.41 -1.41
CA LEU A 267 7.62 -2.06 -2.80
C LEU A 267 6.12 -1.83 -3.03
N ARG A 268 5.78 -0.71 -3.67
CA ARG A 268 4.40 -0.32 -3.99
C ARG A 268 4.08 -0.27 -5.47
N GLY A 269 5.08 -0.25 -6.35
CA GLY A 269 4.86 -0.30 -7.78
C GLY A 269 6.06 0.16 -8.57
N PHE A 270 5.80 0.63 -9.79
CA PHE A 270 6.80 1.16 -10.71
C PHE A 270 6.29 2.47 -11.33
N SER A 271 7.21 3.30 -11.82
CA SER A 271 6.91 4.32 -12.83
C SER A 271 6.29 3.67 -14.06
N SER A 272 5.55 4.41 -14.89
CA SER A 272 4.87 3.85 -16.05
C SER A 272 5.81 3.17 -17.04
N ARG A 273 6.98 3.76 -17.30
CA ARG A 273 7.98 3.15 -18.18
C ARG A 273 8.83 2.07 -17.49
N GLY A 274 8.55 1.77 -16.21
CA GLY A 274 9.23 0.72 -15.46
C GLY A 274 10.65 1.05 -14.98
N THR A 275 11.13 2.26 -15.20
CA THR A 275 12.52 2.63 -14.90
C THR A 275 12.77 2.89 -13.42
N GLU A 276 11.74 3.25 -12.66
CA GLU A 276 11.79 3.47 -11.21
C GLU A 276 10.89 2.49 -10.47
N ALA A 277 11.35 2.02 -9.32
CA ALA A 277 10.53 1.32 -8.33
C ALA A 277 10.00 2.34 -7.31
N THR A 278 8.71 2.30 -7.00
CA THR A 278 8.10 3.10 -5.93
C THR A 278 7.97 2.29 -4.66
N TYR A 279 8.19 2.92 -3.50
CA TYR A 279 8.25 2.20 -2.24
C TYR A 279 7.96 3.08 -1.03
N ILE A 280 7.55 2.43 0.07
CA ILE A 280 7.59 3.01 1.41
C ILE A 280 8.99 2.77 1.96
N GLY A 281 9.65 3.84 2.37
CA GLY A 281 11.03 3.84 2.82
C GLY A 281 11.22 4.31 4.25
N TYR A 282 12.49 4.54 4.62
CA TYR A 282 12.80 5.21 5.87
C TYR A 282 12.26 6.65 5.83
N PRO A 283 11.58 7.13 6.88
CA PRO A 283 10.99 8.48 6.92
C PRO A 283 12.01 9.57 6.61
N ALA A 284 11.59 10.63 5.91
CA ALA A 284 12.43 11.83 5.76
C ALA A 284 12.25 12.82 6.92
N GLU A 285 11.13 12.74 7.64
CA GLU A 285 10.80 13.49 8.85
C GLU A 285 10.18 12.52 9.86
N SER A 286 10.38 12.77 11.15
CA SER A 286 9.97 11.82 12.18
C SER A 286 8.48 11.53 12.15
N SER A 287 8.14 10.25 12.32
CA SER A 287 6.78 9.72 12.35
C SER A 287 5.98 9.87 11.07
N ASN A 288 6.58 10.37 9.98
CA ASN A 288 5.92 10.49 8.69
C ASN A 288 6.15 9.24 7.83
N ILE A 289 5.12 8.74 7.16
CA ILE A 289 5.28 7.60 6.25
C ILE A 289 5.19 8.10 4.81
N ASP A 290 6.38 8.33 4.25
CA ASP A 290 6.60 8.86 2.92
C ASP A 290 6.69 7.75 1.86
N VAL A 291 6.29 8.11 0.64
CA VAL A 291 6.57 7.32 -0.56
C VAL A 291 7.77 7.91 -1.30
N PHE A 292 8.63 7.03 -1.78
CA PHE A 292 9.82 7.35 -2.58
C PHE A 292 9.78 6.61 -3.92
N ALA A 293 10.62 7.06 -4.84
CA ALA A 293 10.98 6.34 -6.05
C ALA A 293 12.50 6.19 -6.14
N VAL A 294 12.98 5.03 -6.61
CA VAL A 294 14.39 4.76 -6.91
C VAL A 294 14.54 4.26 -8.34
N HIS A 295 15.44 4.87 -9.10
CA HIS A 295 15.74 4.44 -10.46
C HIS A 295 16.49 3.10 -10.44
N LEU A 296 15.96 2.09 -11.15
CA LEU A 296 16.48 0.72 -11.11
C LEU A 296 17.94 0.60 -11.59
N GLN A 297 18.35 1.37 -12.61
CA GLN A 297 19.75 1.35 -13.08
C GLN A 297 20.71 2.25 -12.30
N THR A 298 20.31 3.49 -12.00
CA THR A 298 21.24 4.50 -11.46
C THR A 298 21.21 4.61 -9.94
N GLY A 299 20.20 4.05 -9.27
CA GLY A 299 20.02 4.17 -7.82
C GLY A 299 19.60 5.57 -7.35
N LYS A 300 19.28 6.49 -8.27
CA LYS A 300 18.84 7.84 -7.89
C LYS A 300 17.49 7.77 -7.17
N VAL A 301 17.43 8.32 -5.97
CA VAL A 301 16.23 8.39 -5.12
C VAL A 301 15.57 9.76 -5.25
N ARG A 302 14.24 9.78 -5.19
CA ARG A 302 13.43 10.99 -4.97
C ARG A 302 12.26 10.71 -4.04
N ARG A 303 11.97 11.65 -3.14
CA ARG A 303 10.75 11.65 -2.29
C ARG A 303 9.56 12.10 -3.13
N LEU A 304 8.44 11.39 -3.05
CA LEU A 304 7.20 11.67 -3.81
C LEU A 304 6.18 12.42 -2.96
N THR A 305 6.08 12.06 -1.69
CA THR A 305 5.15 12.70 -0.74
C THR A 305 5.91 13.31 0.41
N SER A 306 5.44 14.47 0.87
CA SER A 306 5.99 15.18 2.02
C SER A 306 4.94 15.87 2.89
N HIS A 307 3.64 15.76 2.58
CA HIS A 307 2.61 16.06 3.57
C HIS A 307 2.81 15.16 4.81
N PRO A 308 2.60 15.67 6.04
CA PRO A 308 2.59 14.83 7.23
C PRO A 308 1.52 13.72 7.13
N GLU A 309 1.56 12.72 8.01
CA GLU A 309 0.71 11.52 8.07
C GLU A 309 1.23 10.27 7.31
N TYR A 310 0.32 9.50 6.69
CA TYR A 310 0.61 8.20 6.11
C TYR A 310 0.14 8.10 4.67
N CYS A 311 1.08 7.99 3.74
CA CYS A 311 0.80 7.71 2.35
C CYS A 311 1.05 6.25 1.99
N ASP A 312 0.00 5.53 1.59
CA ASP A 312 0.08 4.16 1.09
C ASP A 312 -1.25 3.62 0.51
N PRO A 313 -1.28 3.02 -0.69
CA PRO A 313 -0.24 2.98 -1.73
C PRO A 313 -0.47 4.08 -2.78
N LEU A 314 0.20 3.95 -3.94
CA LEU A 314 0.10 4.88 -5.06
C LEU A 314 0.09 4.16 -6.41
N ALA A 315 -0.28 4.88 -7.46
CA ALA A 315 0.00 4.52 -8.85
C ALA A 315 0.41 5.75 -9.67
N ILE A 316 1.41 5.57 -10.53
CA ILE A 316 1.89 6.59 -11.45
C ILE A 316 1.13 6.47 -12.78
N SER A 317 0.78 7.61 -13.39
CA SER A 317 0.04 7.66 -14.65
C SER A 317 0.88 7.11 -15.81
N PRO A 318 0.26 6.59 -16.88
CA PRO A 318 0.97 6.06 -18.04
C PRO A 318 2.01 7.00 -18.70
N ASP A 319 1.90 8.31 -18.51
CA ASP A 319 2.85 9.31 -19.04
C ASP A 319 3.88 9.81 -18.00
N ASP A 320 3.89 9.24 -16.79
CA ASP A 320 4.73 9.67 -15.66
C ASP A 320 4.53 11.14 -15.23
N ASN A 321 3.45 11.80 -15.69
CA ASN A 321 3.17 13.19 -15.34
C ASN A 321 2.34 13.37 -14.07
N TRP A 322 1.66 12.32 -13.63
CA TRP A 322 0.78 12.34 -12.48
C TRP A 322 0.94 11.08 -11.63
N MET A 323 0.55 11.17 -10.37
CA MET A 323 0.38 10.04 -9.49
C MET A 323 -0.93 10.20 -8.73
N VAL A 324 -1.62 9.08 -8.52
CA VAL A 324 -2.67 9.00 -7.52
C VAL A 324 -2.07 8.34 -6.29
N VAL A 325 -2.24 8.96 -5.13
CA VAL A 325 -1.84 8.41 -3.83
C VAL A 325 -3.07 8.18 -2.99
N LEU A 326 -3.02 7.16 -2.13
CA LEU A 326 -3.95 7.00 -1.03
C LEU A 326 -3.24 7.43 0.23
N ASP A 327 -3.78 8.44 0.89
CA ASP A 327 -3.12 9.09 2.00
C ASP A 327 -4.15 9.41 3.08
N THR A 328 -3.76 9.35 4.35
CA THR A 328 -4.63 9.77 5.46
C THR A 328 -4.74 11.29 5.54
N ARG A 329 -3.99 12.04 4.72
CA ARG A 329 -4.09 13.50 4.61
C ARG A 329 -5.52 13.98 4.48
N GLY A 330 -5.86 14.99 5.28
CA GLY A 330 -7.21 15.56 5.35
C GLY A 330 -8.20 14.78 6.22
N THR A 331 -7.75 13.73 6.92
CA THR A 331 -8.50 13.09 8.02
C THR A 331 -7.94 13.42 9.40
N ASP A 332 -6.79 14.09 9.45
CA ASP A 332 -6.03 14.43 10.66
C ASP A 332 -5.65 13.22 11.52
N ARG A 333 -5.75 12.00 10.97
CA ARG A 333 -5.59 10.74 11.70
C ARG A 333 -4.25 10.65 12.43
N GLN A 334 -3.19 11.20 11.85
CA GLN A 334 -1.84 11.15 12.41
C GLN A 334 -1.19 12.51 12.67
N MET A 335 -1.94 13.60 12.54
CA MET A 335 -1.39 14.95 12.74
C MET A 335 -0.91 15.20 14.18
N TRP A 336 -1.51 14.52 15.16
CA TRP A 336 -1.07 14.55 16.57
C TRP A 336 0.34 13.98 16.77
N LEU A 337 0.81 13.13 15.87
CA LEU A 337 2.08 12.41 15.94
C LEU A 337 3.13 12.96 14.97
N SER A 338 2.73 13.23 13.72
CA SER A 338 3.60 13.58 12.59
C SER A 338 3.47 15.03 12.10
N GLY A 339 2.51 15.79 12.64
CA GLY A 339 2.17 17.11 12.12
C GLY A 339 3.28 18.17 12.29
N MET A 340 4.11 18.05 13.33
CA MET A 340 5.23 18.97 13.57
C MET A 340 6.38 18.68 12.60
N ARG A 341 6.62 19.61 11.67
CA ARG A 341 7.53 19.43 10.53
C ARG A 341 9.01 19.53 10.93
N HIS A 342 9.89 19.03 10.06
CA HIS A 342 11.35 19.14 10.17
C HIS A 342 12.00 18.47 11.40
N ILE A 343 11.28 17.64 12.14
CA ILE A 343 11.87 16.77 13.16
C ILE A 343 12.70 15.69 12.44
N PRO A 344 14.00 15.55 12.73
CA PRO A 344 14.81 14.46 12.18
C PRO A 344 14.26 13.09 12.60
N PRO A 345 14.19 12.08 11.71
CA PRO A 345 13.55 10.78 11.95
C PRO A 345 14.39 9.84 12.86
N ILE A 346 15.06 10.36 13.89
CA ILE A 346 15.97 9.55 14.73
C ILE A 346 15.19 8.52 15.56
N THR A 347 14.07 8.93 16.16
CA THR A 347 13.23 8.04 16.96
C THR A 347 12.60 6.92 16.12
N ASP A 348 12.46 7.11 14.81
CA ASP A 348 11.92 6.14 13.86
C ASP A 348 12.81 4.91 13.67
N LEU A 349 14.05 4.91 14.18
CA LEU A 349 14.83 3.66 14.30
C LEU A 349 14.11 2.59 15.13
N ILE A 350 13.23 2.99 16.05
CA ILE A 350 12.48 2.07 16.92
C ILE A 350 10.96 2.32 16.94
N SER A 351 10.46 3.44 16.44
CA SER A 351 9.03 3.80 16.54
C SER A 351 8.18 3.47 15.30
N THR A 352 8.79 3.16 14.13
CA THR A 352 8.06 3.02 12.84
C THR A 352 6.92 1.99 12.87
N SER A 353 7.06 0.87 13.57
CA SER A 353 5.99 -0.13 13.69
C SER A 353 4.71 0.47 14.28
N ILE A 354 4.86 1.35 15.27
CA ILE A 354 3.74 2.01 15.93
C ILE A 354 3.25 3.18 15.09
N THR A 355 4.15 4.02 14.57
CA THR A 355 3.75 5.18 13.76
C THR A 355 2.99 4.74 12.51
N SER A 356 3.41 3.65 11.85
CA SER A 356 2.67 3.09 10.72
C SER A 356 1.30 2.55 11.13
N SER A 357 1.18 1.90 12.28
CA SER A 357 -0.05 1.20 12.70
C SER A 357 -1.19 2.14 13.09
N THR A 358 -0.91 3.34 13.58
CA THR A 358 -1.94 4.28 14.05
C THR A 358 -2.81 4.82 12.92
N ARG A 359 -2.43 4.62 11.64
CA ARG A 359 -3.23 5.04 10.48
C ARG A 359 -4.59 4.34 10.38
N ASN A 360 -4.71 3.13 10.92
CA ASN A 360 -5.89 2.28 10.81
C ASN A 360 -6.63 2.20 12.15
N ASN A 361 -7.91 1.80 12.09
CA ASN A 361 -8.70 1.28 13.20
C ASN A 361 -9.24 -0.09 12.78
N GLY A 362 -8.51 -1.16 13.08
CA GLY A 362 -8.87 -2.48 12.56
C GLY A 362 -8.86 -2.48 11.03
N GLN A 363 -10.04 -2.69 10.46
CA GLN A 363 -10.24 -2.70 9.01
C GLN A 363 -10.47 -1.30 8.39
N ARG A 364 -10.78 -0.27 9.19
CA ARG A 364 -10.95 1.11 8.69
C ARG A 364 -9.57 1.71 8.41
N ARG A 365 -9.33 2.12 7.16
CA ARG A 365 -7.99 2.56 6.72
C ARG A 365 -7.77 4.08 6.59
N PHE A 366 -8.78 4.91 6.82
CA PHE A 366 -8.72 6.39 6.76
C PHE A 366 -8.12 7.01 5.48
N PHE A 367 -7.77 6.20 4.47
CA PHE A 367 -7.21 6.69 3.23
C PHE A 367 -8.23 7.48 2.43
N GLN A 368 -7.73 8.52 1.78
CA GLN A 368 -8.42 9.32 0.81
C GLN A 368 -7.56 9.42 -0.45
N PRO A 369 -8.16 9.37 -1.65
CA PRO A 369 -7.41 9.47 -2.89
C PRO A 369 -7.04 10.92 -3.21
N TYR A 370 -5.77 11.16 -3.52
CA TYR A 370 -5.24 12.46 -3.96
C TYR A 370 -4.48 12.33 -5.27
N LEU A 371 -4.69 13.29 -6.16
CA LEU A 371 -3.98 13.46 -7.41
C LEU A 371 -2.84 14.46 -7.22
N LEU A 372 -1.61 14.01 -7.48
CA LEU A 372 -0.42 14.85 -7.51
C LEU A 372 0.22 14.80 -8.90
N ASP A 373 0.87 15.88 -9.31
CA ASP A 373 1.76 15.83 -10.48
C ASP A 373 3.06 15.07 -10.18
N ARG A 374 3.88 14.88 -11.21
CA ARG A 374 5.15 14.15 -11.17
C ARG A 374 6.16 14.65 -10.12
N TYR A 375 6.05 15.91 -9.70
CA TYR A 375 6.96 16.53 -8.75
C TYR A 375 6.54 16.30 -7.31
N GLY A 376 5.30 15.84 -7.09
CA GLY A 376 4.78 15.55 -5.75
C GLY A 376 4.55 16.80 -4.92
N ASP A 377 4.48 16.59 -3.60
CA ASP A 377 4.26 17.65 -2.61
C ASP A 377 5.37 18.70 -2.64
N ARG A 378 5.00 19.99 -2.75
CA ARG A 378 5.97 21.10 -2.75
C ARG A 378 5.32 22.43 -2.36
N GLY A 379 5.99 23.21 -1.50
CA GLY A 379 5.42 24.46 -1.00
C GLY A 379 4.02 24.21 -0.43
N GLU A 380 3.04 24.98 -0.88
CA GLU A 380 1.62 24.85 -0.49
C GLU A 380 0.83 23.81 -1.33
N TYR A 381 1.47 23.17 -2.31
CA TYR A 381 0.80 22.16 -3.14
C TYR A 381 0.90 20.77 -2.50
N PHE A 382 -0.26 20.27 -2.08
CA PHE A 382 -0.43 18.95 -1.47
C PHE A 382 -1.40 18.04 -2.25
N GLY A 383 -1.54 18.31 -3.56
CA GLY A 383 -2.42 17.57 -4.46
C GLY A 383 -3.88 17.99 -4.40
N GLN A 384 -4.67 17.41 -5.31
CA GLN A 384 -6.12 17.56 -5.38
C GLN A 384 -6.77 16.30 -4.84
N ARG A 385 -7.62 16.41 -3.82
CA ARG A 385 -8.43 15.27 -3.36
C ARG A 385 -9.40 14.85 -4.48
N ILE A 386 -9.46 13.55 -4.76
CA ILE A 386 -10.40 12.95 -5.71
C ILE A 386 -11.70 12.65 -4.95
N TYR A 387 -12.55 13.66 -4.79
CA TYR A 387 -13.86 13.52 -4.16
C TYR A 387 -14.96 13.98 -5.11
N GLY A 388 -16.15 13.43 -4.93
CA GLY A 388 -17.34 13.81 -5.70
C GLY A 388 -18.18 14.83 -4.95
N GLU A 389 -19.21 15.33 -5.62
CA GLU A 389 -20.28 16.09 -4.97
C GLU A 389 -20.97 15.26 -3.89
N GLY A 390 -21.49 15.94 -2.86
CA GLY A 390 -22.16 15.28 -1.75
C GLY A 390 -22.19 16.16 -0.51
N ARG A 391 -22.90 15.70 0.52
CA ARG A 391 -23.11 16.46 1.75
C ARG A 391 -21.92 16.41 2.70
N GLY A 392 -21.00 15.46 2.53
CA GLY A 392 -19.88 15.25 3.44
C GLY A 392 -20.31 14.83 4.84
N VAL A 393 -21.54 14.29 4.97
CA VAL A 393 -22.12 13.89 6.26
C VAL A 393 -21.87 12.39 6.48
N PRO A 394 -21.42 11.97 7.68
CA PRO A 394 -21.26 10.56 8.02
C PRO A 394 -22.51 9.73 7.73
N GLY A 395 -22.35 8.64 6.99
CA GLY A 395 -23.43 7.70 6.66
C GLY A 395 -24.37 8.17 5.53
N SER A 396 -24.02 9.25 4.84
CA SER A 396 -24.78 9.74 3.67
C SER A 396 -24.69 8.79 2.47
N GLY A 397 -23.62 7.99 2.36
CA GLY A 397 -23.31 7.19 1.18
C GLY A 397 -22.74 8.00 0.02
N ASP A 398 -22.56 9.31 0.16
CA ASP A 398 -22.00 10.17 -0.88
C ASP A 398 -20.50 9.85 -1.11
N TYR A 399 -19.91 10.32 -2.20
CA TYR A 399 -18.48 10.12 -2.46
C TYR A 399 -17.55 10.85 -1.49
N ASN A 400 -18.07 11.88 -0.79
CA ASN A 400 -17.36 12.60 0.25
C ASN A 400 -17.80 12.19 1.67
N ASP A 401 -18.54 11.10 1.82
CA ASP A 401 -18.91 10.54 3.13
C ASP A 401 -17.65 10.04 3.87
N PRO A 402 -17.32 10.58 5.06
CA PRO A 402 -16.13 10.20 5.81
C PRO A 402 -16.14 8.76 6.35
N GLU A 403 -17.28 8.07 6.25
CA GLU A 403 -17.39 6.65 6.62
C GLU A 403 -17.02 5.70 5.48
N TRP A 404 -16.81 6.21 4.27
CA TRP A 404 -16.24 5.45 3.15
C TRP A 404 -14.76 5.77 3.02
N ASN A 405 -13.92 4.74 3.18
CA ASN A 405 -12.47 4.88 3.23
C ASN A 405 -11.89 4.18 2.01
N ALA A 406 -10.95 4.84 1.33
CA ALA A 406 -10.24 4.21 0.22
C ALA A 406 -9.48 2.98 0.72
N MET A 407 -9.55 1.93 -0.09
CA MET A 407 -8.82 0.69 0.08
C MET A 407 -7.56 0.74 -0.76
N ALA A 408 -6.57 -0.10 -0.44
CA ALA A 408 -5.29 -0.08 -1.14
C ALA A 408 -5.37 -0.28 -2.66
N ASP A 409 -4.40 0.35 -3.33
CA ASP A 409 -3.93 0.22 -4.72
C ASP A 409 -4.86 0.85 -5.75
N PRO A 410 -4.88 2.20 -5.84
CA PRO A 410 -5.53 2.87 -6.94
C PRO A 410 -4.81 2.52 -8.24
N ARG A 411 -5.50 2.56 -9.38
CA ARG A 411 -4.93 2.20 -10.69
C ARG A 411 -5.34 3.18 -11.77
N TRP A 412 -4.40 3.50 -12.65
CA TRP A 412 -4.68 4.29 -13.84
C TRP A 412 -5.20 3.39 -14.97
N SER A 413 -6.12 3.95 -15.76
CA SER A 413 -6.43 3.42 -17.09
C SER A 413 -5.23 3.58 -18.03
N PRO A 414 -5.05 2.70 -19.03
CA PRO A 414 -3.92 2.78 -19.97
C PRO A 414 -3.84 4.11 -20.73
N GLY A 415 -4.98 4.75 -20.99
CA GLY A 415 -5.07 6.05 -21.67
C GLY A 415 -4.87 7.26 -20.75
N SER A 416 -4.65 7.07 -19.44
CA SER A 416 -4.45 8.15 -18.46
C SER A 416 -5.62 9.13 -18.28
N THR A 417 -6.83 8.73 -18.65
CA THR A 417 -8.07 9.53 -18.52
C THR A 417 -8.92 9.13 -17.33
N GLN A 418 -8.70 7.93 -16.78
CA GLN A 418 -9.46 7.39 -15.66
C GLN A 418 -8.56 6.82 -14.58
N ILE A 419 -9.02 6.92 -13.34
CA ILE A 419 -8.43 6.31 -12.15
C ILE A 419 -9.50 5.42 -11.51
N VAL A 420 -9.14 4.23 -11.07
CA VAL A 420 -10.01 3.33 -10.31
C VAL A 420 -9.46 3.11 -8.91
N TYR A 421 -10.34 3.05 -7.92
CA TYR A 421 -10.02 2.68 -6.54
C TYR A 421 -11.22 2.01 -5.87
N GLY A 422 -10.96 1.22 -4.83
CA GLY A 422 -12.01 0.61 -4.02
C GLY A 422 -12.25 1.43 -2.77
N GLU A 423 -13.47 1.42 -2.25
CA GLU A 423 -13.79 1.94 -0.92
C GLU A 423 -14.51 0.89 -0.09
N ALA A 424 -14.33 0.97 1.23
CA ALA A 424 -15.06 0.18 2.20
C ALA A 424 -15.70 1.10 3.25
N LEU A 425 -16.93 0.77 3.62
CA LEU A 425 -17.67 1.42 4.70
C LEU A 425 -17.05 1.06 6.05
N THR A 426 -17.06 1.98 7.02
CA THR A 426 -16.70 1.69 8.40
C THR A 426 -17.64 0.63 9.00
N LEU A 427 -17.06 -0.42 9.59
CA LEU A 427 -17.80 -1.53 10.19
C LEU A 427 -17.38 -1.78 11.63
N SER A 428 -18.25 -2.43 12.39
CA SER A 428 -17.92 -2.94 13.71
C SER A 428 -16.71 -3.90 13.65
N PRO A 429 -15.76 -3.83 14.61
CA PRO A 429 -15.76 -3.03 15.84
C PRO A 429 -15.21 -1.60 15.72
N ALA A 430 -14.81 -1.15 14.52
CA ALA A 430 -14.32 0.23 14.31
C ALA A 430 -15.41 1.30 14.50
N CYS A 431 -16.67 0.86 14.59
CA CYS A 431 -17.83 1.59 15.05
C CYS A 431 -18.74 0.67 15.89
N GLY A 432 -19.65 1.25 16.66
CA GLY A 432 -20.69 0.57 17.40
C GLY A 432 -20.19 -0.34 18.53
N GLY A 433 -21.12 -0.93 19.27
CA GLY A 433 -20.77 -1.75 20.44
C GLY A 433 -20.16 -0.88 21.55
N THR A 434 -18.94 -1.21 21.98
CA THR A 434 -18.17 -0.40 22.95
C THR A 434 -17.49 0.81 22.32
N ASN A 435 -17.39 0.87 20.99
CA ASN A 435 -16.86 2.03 20.29
C ASN A 435 -17.93 3.14 20.27
N PRO A 436 -17.60 4.38 20.68
CA PRO A 436 -18.57 5.47 20.78
C PRO A 436 -19.07 5.97 19.41
N LEU A 437 -18.40 5.62 18.32
CA LEU A 437 -18.79 6.02 16.96
C LEU A 437 -19.99 5.19 16.48
N PRO A 438 -21.04 5.80 15.91
CA PRO A 438 -22.17 5.04 15.35
C PRO A 438 -21.76 4.23 14.12
N CYS A 439 -22.37 3.05 13.93
CA CYS A 439 -22.28 2.33 12.65
C CYS A 439 -23.45 2.73 11.76
N TYR A 440 -23.15 3.32 10.60
CA TYR A 440 -24.16 3.69 9.62
C TYR A 440 -24.48 2.52 8.68
N PRO A 441 -25.75 2.35 8.27
CA PRO A 441 -26.10 1.39 7.22
C PRO A 441 -25.55 1.84 5.86
N SER A 442 -25.32 0.89 4.96
CA SER A 442 -24.91 1.21 3.58
C SER A 442 -26.11 1.59 2.71
N ASN A 443 -25.93 2.62 1.89
CA ASN A 443 -26.88 3.02 0.85
C ASN A 443 -26.59 2.37 -0.51
N GLU A 444 -25.54 1.55 -0.61
CA GLU A 444 -25.25 0.82 -1.84
C GLU A 444 -26.28 -0.30 -2.11
N PRO A 445 -26.50 -0.69 -3.39
CA PRO A 445 -27.43 -1.75 -3.76
C PRO A 445 -27.23 -3.04 -2.94
N GLY A 446 -28.32 -3.55 -2.37
CA GLY A 446 -28.29 -4.75 -1.52
C GLY A 446 -27.58 -4.57 -0.17
N GLY A 447 -27.26 -3.34 0.22
CA GLY A 447 -26.58 -3.02 1.48
C GLY A 447 -25.09 -3.39 1.50
N ARG A 448 -24.47 -3.64 0.33
CA ARG A 448 -23.04 -3.96 0.24
C ARG A 448 -22.19 -2.87 0.90
N ARG A 449 -21.08 -3.25 1.53
CA ARG A 449 -20.22 -2.35 2.32
C ARG A 449 -18.92 -2.00 1.59
N VAL A 450 -18.90 -2.24 0.30
CA VAL A 450 -17.78 -1.98 -0.61
C VAL A 450 -18.29 -1.39 -1.91
N ARG A 451 -17.46 -0.59 -2.56
CA ARG A 451 -17.73 -0.05 -3.91
C ARG A 451 -16.44 0.13 -4.70
N VAL A 452 -16.54 0.05 -6.02
CA VAL A 452 -15.44 0.40 -6.94
C VAL A 452 -15.79 1.74 -7.57
N ILE A 453 -14.94 2.74 -7.36
CA ILE A 453 -15.11 4.08 -7.92
C ILE A 453 -14.20 4.24 -9.13
N VAL A 454 -14.75 4.78 -10.22
CA VAL A 454 -13.99 5.28 -11.37
C VAL A 454 -14.09 6.80 -11.40
N ALA A 455 -12.94 7.45 -11.24
CA ALA A 455 -12.75 8.87 -11.43
C ALA A 455 -12.34 9.15 -12.88
N ASN A 456 -13.17 9.87 -13.63
CA ASN A 456 -12.92 10.29 -14.99
C ASN A 456 -12.38 11.72 -15.01
N LEU A 457 -11.20 11.92 -15.58
CA LEU A 457 -10.55 13.21 -15.77
C LEU A 457 -11.06 13.82 -17.07
N THR A 458 -12.13 14.60 -16.99
CA THR A 458 -13.02 14.89 -18.12
C THR A 458 -12.43 15.83 -19.16
N ALA A 459 -11.34 16.52 -18.84
CA ALA A 459 -10.60 17.38 -19.77
C ALA A 459 -9.48 16.65 -20.52
N ARG A 460 -9.22 15.37 -20.20
CA ARG A 460 -8.10 14.62 -20.81
C ARG A 460 -8.56 13.81 -22.01
N GLU A 461 -7.68 13.75 -23.00
CA GLU A 461 -7.81 12.84 -24.14
C GLU A 461 -7.01 11.56 -23.88
N PRO A 462 -7.49 10.38 -24.33
CA PRO A 462 -6.76 9.13 -24.18
C PRO A 462 -5.38 9.16 -24.83
N LEU A 463 -4.36 8.80 -24.06
CA LEU A 463 -3.00 8.65 -24.56
C LEU A 463 -2.84 7.38 -25.40
N ASN A 464 -2.04 7.48 -26.46
CA ASN A 464 -1.56 6.33 -27.22
C ASN A 464 -0.05 6.20 -27.01
N LEU A 465 0.33 5.33 -26.07
CA LEU A 465 1.73 5.14 -25.69
C LEU A 465 2.28 3.85 -26.29
N PRO A 466 3.56 3.82 -26.70
CA PRO A 466 4.20 2.60 -27.14
C PRO A 466 4.31 1.60 -25.98
N ALA A 467 4.41 0.32 -26.31
CA ALA A 467 4.72 -0.71 -25.34
C ALA A 467 5.99 -0.35 -24.54
N VAL A 468 6.04 -0.82 -23.29
CA VAL A 468 7.20 -0.60 -22.43
C VAL A 468 8.30 -1.57 -22.86
N ASN A 469 9.51 -1.05 -22.98
CA ASN A 469 10.68 -1.87 -23.29
C ASN A 469 11.00 -2.76 -22.09
N LEU A 470 11.54 -3.94 -22.37
CA LEU A 470 12.09 -4.80 -21.33
C LEU A 470 13.16 -4.03 -20.54
N ILE A 471 13.06 -4.07 -19.22
CA ILE A 471 14.12 -3.55 -18.36
C ILE A 471 15.29 -4.53 -18.29
N SER A 472 16.45 -4.04 -17.83
CA SER A 472 17.59 -4.92 -17.53
C SER A 472 17.22 -5.93 -16.44
N GLU A 473 17.77 -7.13 -16.53
CA GLU A 473 17.70 -8.14 -15.46
C GLU A 473 18.62 -7.78 -14.27
N GLU A 474 19.49 -6.78 -14.42
CA GLU A 474 20.42 -6.31 -13.40
C GLU A 474 19.94 -5.00 -12.77
N VAL A 475 19.99 -4.95 -11.44
CA VAL A 475 19.79 -3.75 -10.63
C VAL A 475 21.14 -3.49 -9.92
N PRO A 476 22.01 -2.61 -10.45
CA PRO A 476 23.41 -2.53 -10.04
C PRO A 476 23.66 -2.20 -8.57
N TRP A 477 22.72 -1.49 -7.93
CA TRP A 477 22.78 -1.14 -6.51
C TRP A 477 22.11 -2.17 -5.60
N GLY A 478 21.37 -3.13 -6.17
CA GLY A 478 20.74 -4.22 -5.45
C GLY A 478 21.68 -5.42 -5.25
N VAL A 479 21.26 -6.38 -4.43
CA VAL A 479 22.04 -7.61 -4.19
C VAL A 479 21.32 -8.78 -4.84
N LYS A 480 22.03 -9.49 -5.72
CA LYS A 480 21.50 -10.71 -6.35
C LYS A 480 21.10 -11.72 -5.28
N TYR A 481 19.90 -12.26 -5.39
CA TYR A 481 19.43 -13.33 -4.51
C TYR A 481 19.92 -14.69 -5.00
N SER A 482 20.54 -15.46 -4.11
CA SER A 482 20.78 -16.88 -4.33
C SER A 482 19.89 -17.70 -3.39
N PRO A 483 19.18 -18.73 -3.89
CA PRO A 483 18.45 -19.64 -3.01
C PRO A 483 19.38 -20.27 -1.96
N GLY A 484 18.91 -20.34 -0.72
CA GLY A 484 19.69 -20.77 0.44
C GLY A 484 20.37 -19.63 1.21
N ASP A 485 20.48 -18.43 0.61
CA ASP A 485 21.07 -17.28 1.30
C ASP A 485 20.26 -16.88 2.53
N ILE A 486 20.97 -16.52 3.59
CA ILE A 486 20.38 -15.89 4.77
C ILE A 486 20.12 -14.42 4.43
N ASP A 487 18.95 -13.93 4.79
CA ASP A 487 18.63 -12.51 4.65
C ASP A 487 19.58 -11.67 5.51
N PRO A 488 20.17 -10.58 4.96
CA PRO A 488 21.09 -9.75 5.71
C PRO A 488 20.34 -9.06 6.84
N GLN A 489 21.09 -8.78 7.89
CA GLN A 489 20.66 -7.89 8.95
C GLN A 489 20.61 -6.46 8.42
N ARG A 490 19.60 -5.69 8.80
CA ARG A 490 19.60 -4.24 8.53
C ARG A 490 20.59 -3.60 9.49
N THR A 491 21.54 -2.86 8.95
CA THR A 491 22.54 -2.16 9.76
C THR A 491 21.86 -1.08 10.59
N GLU A 492 21.93 -1.20 11.92
CA GLU A 492 21.49 -0.18 12.87
C GLU A 492 22.72 0.58 13.39
N PRO A 493 22.62 1.88 13.70
CA PRO A 493 23.70 2.61 14.37
C PRO A 493 23.98 2.00 15.74
N THR A 494 25.25 1.95 16.12
CA THR A 494 25.67 1.38 17.41
C THR A 494 25.15 2.24 18.58
N PRO A 495 24.87 1.63 19.75
CA PRO A 495 24.63 2.38 20.97
C PRO A 495 25.77 3.35 21.29
N GLY A 496 25.44 4.54 21.78
CA GLY A 496 26.41 5.61 22.05
C GLY A 496 25.80 6.99 22.08
N ASN A 497 26.66 7.98 22.32
CA ASN A 497 26.32 9.41 22.34
C ASN A 497 26.86 10.09 21.09
N TYR A 498 25.99 10.81 20.39
CA TYR A 498 26.27 11.44 19.12
C TYR A 498 25.78 12.89 19.07
N THR A 499 26.43 13.69 18.24
CA THR A 499 25.94 15.00 17.83
C THR A 499 25.47 14.94 16.38
N LEU A 500 24.22 15.34 16.15
CA LEU A 500 23.66 15.56 14.82
C LEU A 500 23.63 17.07 14.54
N MET A 501 24.39 17.53 13.55
CA MET A 501 24.39 18.94 13.13
C MET A 501 23.20 19.24 12.22
N GLY A 502 22.53 20.38 12.42
CA GLY A 502 21.57 20.87 11.44
C GLY A 502 22.26 21.28 10.14
N LEU A 503 21.60 21.08 8.99
CA LEU A 503 22.16 21.48 7.68
C LEU A 503 22.36 22.99 7.52
N ARG A 504 21.78 23.80 8.42
CA ARG A 504 21.90 25.26 8.44
C ARG A 504 22.48 25.77 9.75
N CYS A 505 21.89 25.39 10.88
CA CYS A 505 22.39 25.79 12.19
C CYS A 505 21.89 24.88 13.31
N GLY A 506 22.44 25.09 14.51
CA GLY A 506 22.09 24.30 15.69
C GLY A 506 22.53 22.84 15.57
N TYR A 507 22.18 22.07 16.59
CA TYR A 507 22.53 20.66 16.69
C TYR A 507 21.55 19.92 17.59
N ALA A 508 21.59 18.59 17.56
CA ALA A 508 20.93 17.72 18.50
C ALA A 508 21.94 16.79 19.18
N ASN A 509 21.81 16.61 20.49
CA ASN A 509 22.47 15.53 21.21
C ASN A 509 21.57 14.30 21.09
N VAL A 510 22.14 13.19 20.61
CA VAL A 510 21.44 11.93 20.43
C VAL A 510 22.14 10.86 21.25
N GLU A 511 21.42 10.23 22.17
CA GLU A 511 21.86 9.03 22.86
C GLU A 511 21.07 7.84 22.34
N ILE A 512 21.78 6.82 21.88
CA ILE A 512 21.21 5.53 21.50
C ILE A 512 21.61 4.53 22.59
N VAL A 513 20.61 3.94 23.25
CA VAL A 513 20.80 2.94 24.30
C VAL A 513 20.54 1.56 23.71
N GLY A 514 21.48 0.64 23.97
CA GLY A 514 21.36 -0.76 23.55
C GLY A 514 20.51 -1.58 24.50
N GLY A 515 19.80 -2.57 23.97
CA GLY A 515 19.18 -3.66 24.71
C GLY A 515 20.15 -4.82 24.95
N GLU A 516 19.68 -5.84 25.67
CA GLU A 516 20.46 -7.04 26.01
C GLU A 516 20.90 -7.85 24.77
N ASP A 517 20.17 -7.72 23.65
CA ASP A 517 20.39 -8.42 22.39
C ASP A 517 21.10 -7.58 21.33
N ALA A 518 21.79 -6.51 21.75
CA ALA A 518 22.43 -5.52 20.89
C ALA A 518 21.49 -4.73 19.96
N SER A 519 20.16 -4.87 20.09
CA SER A 519 19.19 -4.00 19.44
C SER A 519 19.12 -2.62 20.10
N ILE A 520 18.56 -1.63 19.43
CA ILE A 520 18.24 -0.34 20.07
C ILE A 520 16.99 -0.49 20.94
N SER A 521 17.12 -0.16 22.23
CA SER A 521 16.02 -0.22 23.21
C SER A 521 15.44 1.16 23.54
N GLU A 522 16.27 2.19 23.52
CA GLU A 522 15.89 3.57 23.85
C GLU A 522 16.68 4.58 23.01
N ILE A 523 16.03 5.69 22.68
CA ILE A 523 16.62 6.83 22.00
C ILE A 523 16.24 8.09 22.76
N ASN A 524 17.25 8.86 23.16
CA ASN A 524 17.09 10.21 23.74
C ASN A 524 17.63 11.25 22.76
N VAL A 525 16.85 12.29 22.51
CA VAL A 525 17.27 13.41 21.65
C VAL A 525 17.00 14.72 22.36
N VAL A 526 18.00 15.61 22.39
CA VAL A 526 17.85 16.98 22.88
C VAL A 526 18.27 17.94 21.78
N TYR A 527 17.33 18.74 21.30
CA TYR A 527 17.52 19.69 20.22
C TYR A 527 17.91 21.07 20.76
N HIS A 528 18.98 21.63 20.21
CA HIS A 528 19.53 22.95 20.53
C HIS A 528 19.44 23.85 19.31
N HIS A 529 18.29 24.51 19.15
CA HIS A 529 18.02 25.41 18.01
C HIS A 529 18.33 24.76 16.64
N PHE A 530 18.02 23.47 16.51
CA PHE A 530 18.33 22.66 15.34
C PHE A 530 17.54 23.13 14.13
N SER A 531 18.21 23.30 12.99
CA SER A 531 17.57 23.69 11.72
C SER A 531 18.27 23.11 10.50
N ASP A 532 17.49 22.45 9.65
CA ASP A 532 17.92 21.95 8.34
C ASP A 532 17.63 22.94 7.20
N ASP A 533 16.63 23.82 7.35
CA ASP A 533 16.12 24.71 6.31
C ASP A 533 16.55 26.19 6.51
N GLY A 534 16.90 26.58 7.75
CA GLY A 534 17.25 27.94 8.14
C GLY A 534 16.01 28.82 8.41
N SER A 535 14.81 28.26 8.36
CA SER A 535 13.54 28.96 8.59
C SER A 535 12.73 28.38 9.74
N THR A 536 12.97 27.12 10.12
CA THR A 536 12.36 26.47 11.28
C THR A 536 13.44 26.05 12.26
N PHE A 537 13.17 26.29 13.55
CA PHE A 537 14.15 26.04 14.61
C PHE A 537 13.53 25.20 15.71
N LEU A 538 14.04 23.97 15.86
CA LEU A 538 13.56 22.98 16.81
C LEU A 538 14.33 23.08 18.12
N SER A 539 13.63 23.07 19.25
CA SER A 539 14.22 23.03 20.60
C SER A 539 13.38 22.18 21.54
N GLY A 540 14.04 21.50 22.48
CA GLY A 540 13.39 20.61 23.44
C GLY A 540 13.93 19.18 23.37
N SER A 541 13.17 18.20 23.86
CA SER A 541 13.63 16.81 23.93
C SER A 541 12.56 15.79 23.57
N GLU A 542 13.01 14.65 23.04
CA GLU A 542 12.22 13.43 22.88
C GLU A 542 12.99 12.23 23.44
N THR A 543 12.29 11.38 24.20
CA THR A 543 12.75 10.06 24.63
C THR A 543 11.76 9.02 24.16
N VAL A 544 12.24 7.99 23.48
CA VAL A 544 11.42 6.85 23.07
C VAL A 544 12.07 5.57 23.55
N ARG A 545 11.32 4.76 24.28
CA ARG A 545 11.66 3.36 24.59
C ARG A 545 10.76 2.46 23.79
N ALA A 546 11.30 1.38 23.25
CA ALA A 546 10.52 0.40 22.50
C ALA A 546 10.72 -1.01 23.05
N THR A 547 9.62 -1.73 23.23
CA THR A 547 9.63 -3.16 23.50
C THR A 547 8.73 -3.89 22.51
N PHE A 548 9.07 -5.13 22.21
CA PHE A 548 8.36 -5.98 21.25
C PHE A 548 7.89 -7.25 21.97
N PRO A 549 6.74 -7.21 22.68
CA PRO A 549 6.24 -8.37 23.42
C PRO A 549 5.96 -9.60 22.53
N SER A 550 5.67 -9.38 21.25
CA SER A 550 5.56 -10.44 20.23
C SER A 550 6.05 -9.90 18.87
N LEU A 551 6.09 -10.77 17.85
CA LEU A 551 6.51 -10.37 16.50
C LEU A 551 5.68 -9.24 15.89
N THR A 552 4.41 -9.15 16.26
CA THR A 552 3.45 -8.17 15.70
C THR A 552 3.06 -7.11 16.70
N LEU A 553 3.25 -7.34 18.00
CA LEU A 553 2.89 -6.42 19.06
C LEU A 553 4.08 -5.52 19.40
N SER A 554 3.88 -4.21 19.27
CA SER A 554 4.86 -3.20 19.65
C SER A 554 4.32 -2.39 20.83
N HIS A 555 5.21 -2.03 21.75
CA HIS A 555 4.94 -1.11 22.84
C HIS A 555 6.00 -0.01 22.87
N VAL A 556 5.59 1.23 23.06
CA VAL A 556 6.50 2.36 23.28
C VAL A 556 6.13 3.16 24.52
N ASP A 557 7.15 3.62 25.23
CA ASP A 557 7.07 4.71 26.19
C ASP A 557 7.71 5.94 25.54
N TRP A 558 6.90 6.96 25.26
CA TRP A 558 7.33 8.18 24.58
C TRP A 558 7.17 9.38 25.51
N TYR A 559 8.23 10.16 25.66
CA TYR A 559 8.23 11.46 26.32
C TYR A 559 8.64 12.52 25.31
N SER A 560 7.82 13.57 25.14
CA SER A 560 8.11 14.66 24.21
C SER A 560 7.82 16.00 24.86
N ASP A 561 8.77 16.92 24.76
CA ASP A 561 8.58 18.35 25.00
C ASP A 561 9.34 19.11 23.91
N LEU A 562 8.73 19.17 22.73
CA LEU A 562 9.27 19.87 21.58
C LEU A 562 8.57 21.20 21.34
N THR A 563 9.34 22.18 20.91
CA THR A 563 8.89 23.47 20.43
C THR A 563 9.59 23.81 19.13
N GLN A 564 8.88 24.46 18.22
CA GLN A 564 9.42 24.98 16.97
C GLN A 564 8.98 26.42 16.79
N ILE A 565 9.92 27.25 16.36
CA ILE A 565 9.72 28.66 16.03
C ILE A 565 10.25 28.94 14.62
N GLY A 566 9.96 30.13 14.08
CA GLY A 566 10.40 30.56 12.76
C GLY A 566 9.21 30.76 11.83
N SER A 567 9.13 30.00 10.74
CA SER A 567 8.01 30.07 9.77
C SER A 567 6.65 29.66 10.34
N SER A 568 6.65 28.87 11.41
CA SER A 568 5.46 28.44 12.16
C SER A 568 5.79 28.31 13.65
N LYS A 569 4.78 28.39 14.51
CA LYS A 569 4.92 28.22 15.96
C LYS A 569 4.22 26.93 16.40
N ASN A 570 5.00 25.87 16.59
CA ASN A 570 4.49 24.52 16.80
C ASN A 570 5.01 23.91 18.11
N SER A 571 4.31 22.90 18.62
CA SER A 571 4.80 22.08 19.72
C SER A 571 4.30 20.64 19.63
N LYS A 572 5.07 19.68 20.16
CA LYS A 572 4.67 18.28 20.31
C LYS A 572 4.99 17.85 21.74
N ARG A 573 3.94 17.58 22.53
CA ARG A 573 4.02 17.39 23.97
C ARG A 573 3.31 16.13 24.42
N THR A 574 3.93 15.39 25.33
CA THR A 574 3.27 14.31 26.05
C THR A 574 2.73 14.78 27.40
N SER A 575 1.83 14.01 28.02
CA SER A 575 1.51 14.19 29.45
C SER A 575 2.74 13.97 30.34
N LEU A 576 2.65 14.42 31.60
CA LEU A 576 3.74 14.35 32.58
C LEU A 576 4.30 12.93 32.75
N ASP A 577 3.41 11.92 32.81
CA ASP A 577 3.80 10.52 32.97
C ASP A 577 4.33 9.88 31.67
N GLY A 578 4.25 10.60 30.54
CA GLY A 578 4.57 10.11 29.20
C GLY A 578 3.35 9.72 28.38
N PHE A 579 3.60 9.18 27.19
CA PHE A 579 2.63 8.55 26.30
C PHE A 579 3.04 7.10 26.07
N HIS A 580 2.19 6.16 26.47
CA HIS A 580 2.48 4.73 26.46
C HIS A 580 1.54 4.04 25.49
N LEU A 581 2.02 3.60 24.32
CA LEU A 581 1.17 3.01 23.28
C LEU A 581 1.55 1.56 23.02
N THR A 582 0.55 0.69 23.07
CA THR A 582 0.63 -0.70 22.62
C THR A 582 -0.25 -0.89 21.39
N ILE A 583 0.32 -1.40 20.31
CA ILE A 583 -0.44 -1.67 19.08
C ILE A 583 0.13 -2.87 18.34
N ASP A 584 -0.76 -3.71 17.81
CA ASP A 584 -0.40 -4.84 16.95
C ASP A 584 -0.40 -4.38 15.49
N VAL A 585 0.69 -4.62 14.76
CA VAL A 585 0.90 -4.15 13.39
C VAL A 585 -0.04 -4.81 12.36
N LEU A 586 -0.65 -5.95 12.70
CA LEU A 586 -1.62 -6.65 11.85
C LEU A 586 -3.07 -6.35 12.23
N LYS A 587 -3.35 -5.99 13.49
CA LYS A 587 -4.71 -5.64 13.95
C LYS A 587 -5.00 -4.15 13.94
N ASN A 588 -3.99 -3.32 14.22
CA ASN A 588 -4.06 -1.87 14.28
C ASN A 588 -5.22 -1.33 15.14
N ILE A 589 -5.25 -1.75 16.41
CA ILE A 589 -6.16 -1.19 17.42
C ILE A 589 -5.32 -0.37 18.41
N PHE A 590 -5.62 0.91 18.50
CA PHE A 590 -4.97 1.91 19.35
C PHE A 590 -5.29 1.66 20.83
N GLN A 591 -4.26 1.50 21.64
CA GLN A 591 -4.37 1.36 23.10
C GLN A 591 -3.23 2.14 23.76
N ALA A 592 -3.55 3.28 24.37
CA ALA A 592 -2.59 4.12 25.04
C ALA A 592 -2.98 4.51 26.47
N ASN A 593 -1.97 4.80 27.29
CA ASN A 593 -2.09 5.56 28.52
C ASN A 593 -1.29 6.87 28.41
N GLY A 594 -1.76 7.93 29.05
CA GLY A 594 -1.24 9.28 28.84
C GLY A 594 -1.65 9.89 27.49
N THR A 595 -1.13 11.07 27.19
CA THR A 595 -1.45 11.82 25.97
C THR A 595 -0.21 12.23 25.21
N MET A 596 -0.34 12.35 23.88
CA MET A 596 0.57 13.02 22.97
C MET A 596 -0.26 13.95 22.08
N ASN A 597 0.05 15.22 22.15
CA ASN A 597 -0.62 16.27 21.39
C ASN A 597 0.41 17.04 20.57
N THR A 598 0.03 17.38 19.35
CA THR A 598 0.78 18.31 18.50
C THR A 598 -0.05 19.55 18.29
N SER A 599 0.52 20.74 18.50
CA SER A 599 -0.08 22.00 18.12
C SER A 599 0.67 22.64 16.96
N ILE A 600 -0.07 23.02 15.92
CA ILE A 600 0.46 23.70 14.74
C ILE A 600 -0.24 25.05 14.63
N ASP A 601 0.51 26.15 14.75
CA ASP A 601 -0.01 27.51 14.67
C ASP A 601 -1.30 27.75 15.49
N GLY A 602 -1.34 27.17 16.70
CA GLY A 602 -2.45 27.29 17.65
C GLY A 602 -3.59 26.28 17.45
N HIS A 603 -3.62 25.52 16.36
CA HIS A 603 -4.52 24.38 16.22
C HIS A 603 -3.98 23.19 17.03
N LEU A 604 -4.84 22.43 17.71
CA LEU A 604 -4.46 21.30 18.55
C LEU A 604 -4.93 19.99 17.92
N TYR A 605 -3.99 19.08 17.66
CA TYR A 605 -4.23 17.71 17.21
C TYR A 605 -4.01 16.75 18.36
N THR A 606 -4.99 15.89 18.63
CA THR A 606 -4.97 14.91 19.73
C THR A 606 -5.00 13.49 19.20
N GLN A 607 -4.39 12.57 19.94
CA GLN A 607 -4.41 11.15 19.61
C GLN A 607 -5.84 10.55 19.55
N PRO A 608 -6.01 9.39 18.89
CA PRO A 608 -7.28 8.65 18.90
C PRO A 608 -7.68 8.16 20.29
N ALA A 609 -8.96 7.82 20.45
CA ALA A 609 -9.45 7.14 21.64
C ALA A 609 -8.98 5.66 21.69
N ASN A 610 -8.89 5.08 22.88
CA ASN A 610 -8.59 3.66 23.03
C ASN A 610 -9.69 2.79 22.41
N GLY A 611 -9.29 1.67 21.82
CA GLY A 611 -10.19 0.77 21.11
C GLY A 611 -10.54 1.23 19.68
N THR A 612 -9.81 2.23 19.17
CA THR A 612 -9.99 2.78 17.81
C THR A 612 -8.73 2.68 16.95
#